data_AF-A0A922XN92-F1
#
_entry.id   AF-A0A922XN92-F1
#
_cell.length_a   1.000
_cell.length_b   1.000
_cell.length_c   1.000
_cell.angle_alpha   90.00
_cell.angle_beta   90.00
_cell.angle_gamma   90.00
#
_symmetry.space_group_name_H-M   'P 1'
#
loop_
_entity.id
_entity.type
_entity.pdbx_description
1 polymer ?
#
loop_
_entity_poly.entity_id
_entity_poly.type
_entity_poly.pdbx_seq_one_letter_code
_entity_poly.pdbx_strand_id
1 'polypeptide(L)'
;ILPSFTESGIKLKLLNALFKGRHVLVNDAMLKGTGLEKACQLANNPTEFKYQAFRLYHKTFTDDDVEVREGLLQQHFNNQKNAEQLMHALQ
;
A
#
# COMPACT_ATOMS: atom_id res chain seq x y z
N ILE A 1 7.60 -5.22 5.20
CA ILE A 1 6.80 -6.43 5.52
C ILE A 1 5.86 -6.06 6.66
N LEU A 2 4.55 -6.15 6.45
CA LEU A 2 3.53 -5.68 7.39
C LEU A 2 2.37 -6.69 7.43
N PRO A 3 2.44 -7.77 8.22
CA PRO A 3 1.29 -8.62 8.47
C PRO A 3 0.27 -7.92 9.39
N SER A 4 -1.01 -8.23 9.23
CA SER A 4 -2.11 -7.81 10.11
C SER A 4 -2.93 -9.00 10.59
N PHE A 5 -3.38 -8.98 11.84
CA PHE A 5 -4.38 -9.94 12.35
C PHE A 5 -5.76 -9.32 12.51
N THR A 6 -5.91 -8.06 12.11
CA THR A 6 -7.19 -7.34 12.16
C THR A 6 -7.50 -6.69 10.82
N GLU A 7 -8.75 -6.88 10.43
CA GLU A 7 -9.38 -6.11 9.37
C GLU A 7 -9.92 -4.84 10.03
N SER A 8 -9.26 -3.74 9.76
CA SER A 8 -9.67 -2.41 10.22
C SER A 8 -9.39 -1.44 9.09
N GLY A 9 -9.96 -0.24 9.15
CA GLY A 9 -9.82 0.78 8.11
C GLY A 9 -8.37 1.10 7.71
N ILE A 10 -8.20 2.13 6.88
CA ILE A 10 -6.89 2.47 6.31
C ILE A 10 -5.81 2.56 7.38
N LYS A 11 -4.77 1.73 7.26
CA LYS A 11 -3.69 1.65 8.24
C LYS A 11 -2.57 2.63 7.87
N LEU A 12 -2.28 3.58 8.75
CA LEU A 12 -1.23 4.59 8.51
C LEU A 12 0.16 3.97 8.28
N LYS A 13 0.45 2.80 8.86
CA LYS A 13 1.69 2.06 8.61
C LYS A 13 1.81 1.58 7.16
N LEU A 14 0.70 1.17 6.54
CA LEU A 14 0.64 0.77 5.13
C LEU A 14 0.91 1.98 4.24
N LEU A 15 0.21 3.09 4.46
CA LEU A 15 0.41 4.34 3.70
C LEU A 15 1.86 4.83 3.83
N ASN A 16 2.41 4.90 5.04
CA ASN A 16 3.79 5.35 5.23
C ASN A 16 4.79 4.43 4.50
N ALA A 17 4.57 3.11 4.49
CA ALA A 17 5.41 2.19 3.74
C ALA A 17 5.28 2.38 2.22
N LEU A 18 4.09 2.69 1.72
CA LEU A 18 3.85 2.94 0.30
C LEU A 18 4.45 4.28 -0.16
N PHE A 19 4.38 5.34 0.64
CA PHE A 19 4.96 6.64 0.31
C PHE A 19 6.49 6.68 0.43
N LYS A 20 7.09 5.92 1.35
CA LYS A 20 8.53 6.06 1.67
C LYS A 20 9.36 4.80 1.42
N GLY A 21 8.72 3.67 1.12
CA GLY A 21 9.37 2.37 0.98
C GLY A 21 9.59 1.95 -0.47
N ARG A 22 10.04 0.70 -0.62
CA ARG A 22 10.16 -0.04 -1.89
C ARG A 22 9.02 -1.07 -2.00
N HIS A 23 9.34 -2.35 -2.14
CA HIS A 23 8.37 -3.45 -2.14
C HIS A 23 7.63 -3.54 -0.79
N VAL A 24 6.30 -3.49 -0.81
CA VAL A 24 5.45 -3.61 0.38
C VAL A 24 4.78 -4.98 0.42
N LEU A 25 5.30 -5.87 1.27
CA LEU A 25 4.75 -7.22 1.50
C LEU A 25 3.77 -7.25 2.66
N VAL A 26 2.54 -7.71 2.41
CA VAL A 26 1.38 -7.64 3.32
C VAL A 26 0.49 -8.88 3.17
N ASN A 27 -0.49 -9.04 4.06
CA ASN A 27 -1.55 -10.04 3.95
C ASN A 27 -2.92 -9.41 3.65
N ASP A 28 -3.94 -10.25 3.41
CA ASP A 28 -5.29 -9.79 3.05
C ASP A 28 -5.90 -8.88 4.11
N ALA A 29 -5.69 -9.19 5.39
CA ALA A 29 -6.19 -8.37 6.49
C ALA A 29 -5.61 -6.95 6.53
N MET A 30 -4.44 -6.73 5.91
CA MET A 30 -3.84 -5.40 5.77
C MET A 30 -4.43 -4.62 4.58
N LEU A 31 -4.91 -5.31 3.54
CA LEU A 31 -5.39 -4.70 2.29
C LEU A 31 -6.90 -4.50 2.21
N LYS A 32 -7.67 -5.30 2.95
CA LYS A 32 -9.14 -5.31 2.84
C LYS A 32 -9.74 -3.91 2.95
N GLY A 33 -10.45 -3.50 1.90
CA GLY A 33 -11.15 -2.21 1.85
C GLY A 33 -10.24 -0.99 1.66
N THR A 34 -8.96 -1.17 1.30
CA THR A 34 -8.01 -0.06 1.11
C THR A 34 -7.89 0.40 -0.35
N GLY A 35 -8.15 -0.47 -1.32
CA GLY A 35 -7.92 -0.19 -2.75
C GLY A 35 -6.44 -0.13 -3.15
N LEU A 36 -5.53 -0.60 -2.27
CA LEU A 36 -4.07 -0.52 -2.44
C LEU A 36 -3.43 -1.85 -2.88
N GLU A 37 -4.24 -2.80 -3.36
CA GLU A 37 -3.82 -4.16 -3.71
C GLU A 37 -2.75 -4.14 -4.81
N LYS A 38 -2.90 -3.25 -5.80
CA LYS A 38 -1.96 -3.11 -6.92
C LYS A 38 -0.59 -2.57 -6.52
N ALA A 39 -0.49 -1.87 -5.39
CA ALA A 39 0.77 -1.29 -4.91
C ALA A 39 1.50 -2.20 -3.91
N CYS A 40 0.95 -3.37 -3.60
CA CYS A 40 1.47 -4.29 -2.59
C CYS A 40 1.74 -5.68 -3.15
N GLN A 41 2.48 -6.47 -2.39
CA GLN A 41 2.77 -7.88 -2.63
C GLN A 41 2.08 -8.71 -1.54
N LEU A 42 1.39 -9.78 -1.93
CA LEU A 42 0.56 -10.56 -1.01
C LEU A 42 1.28 -11.82 -0.49
N ALA A 43 1.10 -12.08 0.80
CA ALA A 43 1.35 -13.35 1.50
C ALA A 43 0.38 -13.50 2.69
N ASN A 44 -0.21 -14.67 2.88
CA ASN A 44 -1.20 -14.92 3.94
C ASN A 44 -0.75 -15.93 5.00
N ASN A 45 0.36 -16.64 4.75
CA ASN A 45 0.93 -17.57 5.73
C ASN A 45 2.46 -17.44 5.82
N PRO A 46 3.09 -17.99 6.88
CA PRO A 46 4.53 -17.84 7.10
C PRO A 46 5.39 -18.33 5.93
N THR A 47 4.98 -19.42 5.26
CA THR A 47 5.70 -19.98 4.11
C THR A 47 5.69 -19.01 2.93
N GLU A 48 4.54 -18.44 2.61
CA GLU A 48 4.39 -17.42 1.56
C GLU A 48 5.19 -16.15 1.89
N PHE A 49 5.15 -15.68 3.15
CA PHE A 49 5.92 -14.52 3.58
C PHE A 49 7.41 -14.73 3.39
N LYS A 50 7.93 -15.91 3.79
CA LYS A 50 9.33 -16.26 3.61
C LYS A 50 9.72 -16.26 2.12
N TYR A 51 8.91 -16.90 1.28
CA TYR A 51 9.14 -16.97 -0.15
C TYR A 51 9.09 -15.59 -0.83
N GLN A 52 8.04 -14.79 -0.56
CA GLN A 52 7.90 -13.42 -1.08
C GLN A 52 9.07 -12.55 -0.63
N ALA A 53 9.44 -12.59 0.64
CA ALA A 53 10.54 -11.77 1.15
C ALA A 53 11.85 -12.08 0.41
N PHE A 54 12.16 -13.37 0.22
CA PHE A 54 13.35 -13.78 -0.54
C PHE A 54 13.29 -13.34 -2.01
N ARG A 55 12.15 -13.53 -2.70
CA ARG A 55 12.00 -13.08 -4.09
C ARG A 55 12.15 -11.55 -4.21
N LEU A 56 11.48 -10.79 -3.36
CA LEU A 56 11.46 -9.33 -3.40
C LEU A 56 12.82 -8.73 -3.03
N TYR A 57 13.60 -9.41 -2.20
CA TYR A 57 14.98 -9.01 -1.92
C TYR A 57 15.85 -8.98 -3.18
N HIS A 58 15.61 -9.92 -4.11
CA HIS A 58 16.35 -10.03 -5.37
C HIS A 58 15.66 -9.30 -6.54
N LYS A 59 14.42 -8.85 -6.37
CA LYS A 59 13.69 -8.11 -7.40
C LYS A 59 14.09 -6.64 -7.35
N THR A 60 14.60 -6.12 -8.45
CA THR A 60 14.84 -4.68 -8.63
C THR A 60 13.56 -3.89 -8.39
N PHE A 61 13.70 -2.73 -7.75
CA PHE A 61 12.64 -1.74 -7.60
C PHE A 61 12.94 -0.61 -8.58
N THR A 62 12.13 -0.44 -9.62
CA THR A 62 12.42 0.50 -10.72
C THR A 62 11.68 1.82 -10.53
N ASP A 63 12.03 2.82 -11.32
CA ASP A 63 11.31 4.09 -11.36
C ASP A 63 9.87 3.89 -11.86
N ASP A 64 9.62 2.96 -12.78
CA ASP A 64 8.26 2.56 -13.17
C ASP A 64 7.43 2.06 -11.95
N ASP A 65 8.03 1.29 -11.04
CA ASP A 65 7.38 0.86 -9.80
C ASP A 65 7.09 2.05 -8.86
N VAL A 66 7.87 3.13 -8.93
CA VAL A 66 7.60 4.40 -8.23
C VAL A 66 6.42 5.10 -8.89
N GLU A 67 6.47 5.34 -10.20
CA GLU A 67 5.46 6.11 -10.93
C GLU A 67 4.06 5.49 -10.82
N VAL A 68 3.94 4.18 -11.01
CA VAL A 68 2.66 3.46 -10.88
C VAL A 68 2.07 3.64 -9.48
N ARG A 69 2.92 3.58 -8.46
CA ARG A 69 2.51 3.70 -7.06
C ARG A 69 2.17 5.13 -6.69
N GLU A 70 2.95 6.11 -7.15
CA GLU A 70 2.65 7.52 -6.96
C GLU A 70 1.34 7.90 -7.61
N GLY A 71 1.06 7.42 -8.83
CA GLY A 71 -0.22 7.62 -9.50
C GLY A 71 -1.41 7.14 -8.65
N LEU A 72 -1.32 5.92 -8.13
CA LEU A 72 -2.35 5.35 -7.26
C LEU A 72 -2.53 6.15 -5.96
N LEU A 73 -1.43 6.52 -5.30
CA LEU A 73 -1.46 7.26 -4.04
C LEU A 73 -1.97 8.69 -4.22
N GLN A 74 -1.57 9.38 -5.28
CA GLN A 74 -1.99 10.75 -5.57
C GLN A 74 -3.47 10.84 -5.99
N GLN A 75 -4.04 9.74 -6.49
CA GLN A 75 -5.46 9.67 -6.82
C GLN A 75 -6.35 9.59 -5.57
N HIS A 76 -5.94 8.84 -4.55
CA HIS A 76 -6.82 8.50 -3.41
C HIS A 76 -6.37 9.10 -2.07
N PHE A 77 -5.08 9.40 -1.91
CA PHE A 77 -4.45 9.77 -0.64
C PHE A 77 -3.68 11.09 -0.71
N ASN A 78 -4.13 12.02 -1.57
CA ASN A 78 -3.61 13.39 -1.62
C ASN A 78 -4.39 14.29 -0.66
N ASN A 79 -3.73 14.74 0.41
CA ASN A 79 -4.36 15.56 1.45
C ASN A 79 -4.96 16.86 0.92
N GLN A 80 -4.28 17.53 -0.02
CA GLN A 80 -4.75 18.79 -0.58
C GLN A 80 -6.02 18.57 -1.41
N LYS A 81 -5.99 17.65 -2.37
CA LYS A 81 -7.16 17.32 -3.20
C LYS A 81 -8.35 16.86 -2.36
N ASN A 82 -8.09 16.02 -1.36
CA ASN A 82 -9.14 15.51 -0.48
C ASN A 82 -9.75 16.63 0.38
N ALA A 83 -8.94 17.59 0.84
CA ALA A 83 -9.44 18.76 1.56
C ALA A 83 -10.28 19.67 0.67
N GLU A 84 -9.84 19.91 -0.57
CA GLU A 84 -10.61 20.66 -1.58
C GLU A 84 -11.97 20.01 -1.87
N GLN A 85 -12.01 18.69 -2.09
CA GLN A 85 -13.25 17.94 -2.28
C GLN A 85 -14.19 18.04 -1.07
N LEU A 86 -13.65 17.95 0.15
CA LEU A 86 -14.44 18.08 1.35
C LEU A 86 -15.04 19.49 1.49
N MET A 87 -14.26 20.54 1.20
CA MET A 87 -14.77 21.92 1.21
C MET A 87 -15.93 22.09 0.22
N HIS A 88 -15.80 21.55 -1.00
CA HIS A 88 -16.87 21.59 -2.00
C HIS A 88 -18.12 20.82 -1.58
N ALA A 89 -17.98 19.69 -0.90
CA ALA A 89 -19.13 18.88 -0.45
C ALA A 89 -19.91 19.49 0.73
N LEU A 90 -19.33 20.47 1.42
CA LEU A 90 -19.93 21.16 2.56
C LEU A 90 -20.59 22.49 2.17
N GLN A 91 -20.49 22.92 0.91
CA GLN A 91 -21.14 24.09 0.34
C GLN A 91 -22.45 23.70 -0.34
#